data_AF-A0A8J7ACJ0-F1
#
_entry.id   AF-A0A8J7ACJ0-F1
#
_cell.length_a   1.000
_cell.length_b   1.000
_cell.length_c   1.000
_cell.angle_alpha   90.00
_cell.angle_beta   90.00
_cell.angle_gamma   90.00
#
_symmetry.space_group_name_H-M   'P 1'
#
loop_
_entity.id
_entity.type
_entity.pdbx_description
1 polymer ?
#
loop_
_entity_poly.entity_id
_entity_poly.type
_entity_poly.pdbx_seq_one_letter_code
_entity_poly.pdbx_strand_id
1 'polypeptide(L)'
;MDRRNPIFRVNFSPSLLGLLGLVALGLSACGNRLDTASIEANIQADIERQGRRLSINAVRCPSDVSRQAGAYFRCVGELDPEGTFTINVTQQDDQGNVTWDVPNSKVLLNLPTVEDTIQQGLSQTFGQRALIDCGTATYRVNQPGDRFQCQVVGGLEIGSNTIDSVLVRIDPDGNLSWQELQSTTAAAVPVALSRASTSSATPAQPASASLADGAEPQAAPVQTTTVTGPTGRVVNRPYIPGDSD
;
A
#
# COMPACT_ATOMS: atom_id res chain seq x y z
N MET A 1 -57.00 12.47 41.47
CA MET A 1 -57.22 12.38 40.01
C MET A 1 -56.42 11.17 39.51
N ASP A 2 -56.83 9.91 39.61
CA ASP A 2 -57.94 9.17 38.98
C ASP A 2 -58.16 9.46 37.48
N ARG A 3 -57.52 8.66 36.61
CA ARG A 3 -57.92 8.39 35.23
C ARG A 3 -57.63 6.92 34.91
N ARG A 4 -58.63 6.07 35.19
CA ARG A 4 -58.71 4.66 34.80
C ARG A 4 -59.03 4.58 33.31
N ASN A 5 -58.24 3.81 32.56
CA ASN A 5 -58.46 3.50 31.15
C ASN A 5 -59.41 2.29 31.03
N PRO A 6 -60.46 2.32 30.19
CA PRO A 6 -61.46 1.26 30.14
C PRO A 6 -60.96 -0.02 29.44
N ILE A 7 -61.30 -1.14 30.07
CA ILE A 7 -61.18 -2.51 29.58
C ILE A 7 -62.15 -2.69 28.40
N PHE A 8 -61.62 -2.87 27.19
CA PHE A 8 -62.40 -3.31 26.04
C PHE A 8 -62.76 -4.79 26.18
N ARG A 9 -64.05 -5.08 26.35
CA ARG A 9 -64.63 -6.42 26.23
C ARG A 9 -64.97 -6.68 24.77
N VAL A 10 -64.40 -7.73 24.18
CA VAL A 10 -64.75 -8.19 22.84
C VAL A 10 -65.54 -9.50 22.98
N ASN A 11 -66.80 -9.47 22.57
CA ASN A 11 -67.70 -10.64 22.50
C ASN A 11 -67.35 -11.49 21.27
N PHE A 12 -67.12 -12.79 21.49
CA PHE A 12 -67.00 -13.79 20.43
C PHE A 12 -68.39 -14.32 20.05
N SER A 13 -68.77 -14.19 18.77
CA SER A 13 -69.92 -14.86 18.16
C SER A 13 -69.42 -15.96 17.21
N PRO A 14 -70.01 -17.17 17.21
CA PRO A 14 -69.65 -18.22 16.27
C PRO A 14 -70.61 -18.21 15.07
N SER A 15 -70.10 -18.06 13.86
CA SER A 15 -70.84 -18.30 12.62
C SER A 15 -69.91 -18.76 11.50
N LEU A 16 -69.89 -20.08 11.32
CA LEU A 16 -70.13 -20.83 10.08
C LEU A 16 -69.61 -20.29 8.73
N LEU A 17 -68.71 -21.09 8.11
CA LEU A 17 -68.49 -21.33 6.68
C LEU A 17 -68.24 -20.14 5.72
N GLY A 18 -66.98 -20.01 5.28
CA GLY A 18 -66.58 -19.20 4.12
C GLY A 18 -65.17 -19.55 3.63
N LEU A 19 -65.09 -20.53 2.73
CA LEU A 19 -63.92 -20.87 1.91
C LEU A 19 -63.62 -19.67 0.97
N LEU A 20 -62.43 -19.06 1.03
CA LEU A 20 -61.70 -18.36 -0.06
C LEU A 20 -60.66 -17.38 0.53
N GLY A 21 -59.42 -17.42 0.04
CA GLY A 21 -58.47 -16.30 0.13
C GLY A 21 -57.24 -16.49 1.02
N LEU A 22 -56.52 -17.60 0.87
CA LEU A 22 -55.29 -17.90 1.61
C LEU A 22 -54.04 -17.61 0.74
N VAL A 23 -53.86 -16.38 0.26
CA VAL A 23 -52.62 -15.93 -0.40
C VAL A 23 -52.44 -14.42 -0.24
N ALA A 24 -51.82 -13.94 0.84
CA ALA A 24 -51.27 -12.57 0.91
C ALA A 24 -50.34 -12.36 2.14
N LEU A 25 -49.31 -13.19 2.33
CA LEU A 25 -48.27 -12.92 3.33
C LEU A 25 -46.92 -13.38 2.78
N GLY A 26 -46.17 -12.47 2.13
CA GLY A 26 -44.85 -12.84 1.60
C GLY A 26 -44.06 -11.75 0.90
N LEU A 27 -44.13 -10.48 1.32
CA LEU A 27 -43.30 -9.41 0.75
C LEU A 27 -42.96 -8.33 1.81
N SER A 28 -42.16 -8.67 2.83
CA SER A 28 -41.49 -7.67 3.66
C SER A 28 -40.20 -8.18 4.32
N ALA A 29 -39.38 -8.93 3.57
CA ALA A 29 -38.00 -9.23 3.99
C ALA A 29 -37.00 -8.14 3.53
N CYS A 30 -37.47 -7.09 2.85
CA CYS A 30 -36.69 -5.90 2.52
C CYS A 30 -36.65 -4.94 3.73
N GLY A 31 -36.01 -5.32 4.83
CA GLY A 31 -36.12 -4.57 6.09
C GLY A 31 -34.81 -4.02 6.67
N ASN A 32 -33.68 -4.73 6.55
CA ASN A 32 -32.51 -4.38 7.35
C ASN A 32 -31.16 -4.73 6.71
N ARG A 33 -31.00 -4.40 5.43
CA ARG A 33 -29.74 -4.59 4.71
C ARG A 33 -28.98 -3.29 4.60
N LEU A 34 -27.66 -3.42 4.65
CA LEU A 34 -26.72 -2.32 4.47
C LEU A 34 -26.67 -1.97 2.97
N ASP A 35 -26.60 -0.68 2.64
CA ASP A 35 -26.41 -0.24 1.26
C ASP A 35 -24.93 -0.37 0.87
N THR A 36 -24.56 -1.57 0.43
CA THR A 36 -23.16 -1.88 0.11
C THR A 36 -22.70 -1.21 -1.17
N ALA A 37 -23.61 -0.87 -2.10
CA ALA A 37 -23.25 -0.14 -3.32
C ALA A 37 -22.79 1.30 -3.00
N SER A 38 -23.48 1.98 -2.08
CA SER A 38 -23.04 3.29 -1.59
C SER A 38 -21.70 3.19 -0.84
N ILE A 39 -21.49 2.14 -0.05
CA ILE A 39 -20.22 1.91 0.65
C ILE A 39 -19.07 1.66 -0.33
N GLU A 40 -19.28 0.82 -1.35
CA GLU A 40 -18.29 0.54 -2.40
C GLU A 40 -17.83 1.83 -3.09
N ALA A 41 -18.78 2.66 -3.53
CA ALA A 41 -18.49 3.92 -4.21
C ALA A 41 -17.73 4.91 -3.31
N ASN A 42 -18.13 5.03 -2.04
CA ASN A 42 -17.47 5.92 -1.08
C ASN A 42 -16.04 5.45 -0.76
N ILE A 43 -15.85 4.16 -0.49
CA ILE A 43 -14.53 3.57 -0.24
C ILE A 43 -13.62 3.79 -1.46
N GLN A 44 -14.13 3.52 -2.67
CA GLN A 44 -13.37 3.72 -3.90
C GLN A 44 -12.89 5.18 -4.02
N ALA A 45 -13.82 6.14 -3.93
CA ALA A 45 -13.51 7.55 -4.06
C ALA A 45 -12.53 8.04 -2.98
N ASP A 46 -12.66 7.55 -1.75
CA ASP A 46 -11.77 7.92 -0.67
C ASP A 46 -10.35 7.38 -0.85
N ILE A 47 -10.21 6.11 -1.26
CA ILE A 47 -8.88 5.54 -1.51
C ILE A 47 -8.20 6.26 -2.69
N GLU A 48 -8.92 6.52 -3.78
CA GLU A 48 -8.39 7.26 -4.95
C GLU A 48 -7.95 8.69 -4.57
N ARG A 49 -8.73 9.37 -3.73
CA ARG A 49 -8.41 10.71 -3.24
C ARG A 49 -7.17 10.73 -2.35
N GLN A 50 -6.96 9.69 -1.55
CA GLN A 50 -5.84 9.57 -0.62
C GLN A 50 -4.59 8.97 -1.27
N GLY A 51 -4.73 8.29 -2.41
CA GLY A 51 -3.63 7.79 -3.22
C GLY A 51 -3.13 8.82 -4.22
N ARG A 52 -1.81 8.90 -4.41
CA ARG A 52 -1.26 9.72 -5.50
C ARG A 52 -1.34 8.96 -6.82
N ARG A 53 -2.15 9.46 -7.76
CA ARG A 53 -2.35 8.84 -9.09
C ARG A 53 -2.85 7.40 -8.99
N LEU A 54 -3.63 7.11 -7.95
CA LEU A 54 -4.28 5.83 -7.75
C LEU A 54 -5.64 5.87 -8.43
N SER A 55 -5.96 4.84 -9.21
CA SER A 55 -7.26 4.69 -9.86
C SER A 55 -7.69 3.25 -9.67
N ILE A 56 -8.79 3.06 -8.96
CA ILE A 56 -9.33 1.75 -8.64
C ILE A 56 -10.33 1.39 -9.73
N ASN A 57 -10.22 0.16 -10.26
CA ASN A 57 -11.20 -0.33 -11.22
C ASN A 57 -12.55 -0.57 -10.55
N ALA A 58 -12.52 -1.19 -9.36
CA ALA A 58 -13.72 -1.53 -8.62
C ALA A 58 -13.45 -1.73 -7.13
N VAL A 59 -14.48 -1.48 -6.31
CA VAL A 59 -14.63 -2.06 -4.98
C VAL A 59 -15.84 -2.97 -4.98
N ARG A 60 -15.72 -4.14 -4.34
CA ARG A 60 -16.76 -5.17 -4.26
C ARG A 60 -16.94 -5.61 -2.82
N CYS A 61 -18.09 -5.30 -2.25
CA CYS A 61 -18.49 -5.75 -0.92
C CYS A 61 -19.50 -6.91 -1.05
N PRO A 62 -19.68 -7.75 -0.01
CA PRO A 62 -20.71 -8.79 -0.02
C PRO A 62 -22.10 -8.14 -0.15
N SER A 63 -22.97 -8.67 -1.00
CA SER A 63 -24.27 -8.05 -1.29
C SER A 63 -25.35 -8.24 -0.22
N ASP A 64 -25.14 -9.15 0.73
CA ASP A 64 -26.14 -9.52 1.74
C ASP A 64 -25.68 -9.23 3.17
N VAL A 65 -25.18 -8.01 3.42
CA VAL A 65 -24.77 -7.58 4.77
C VAL A 65 -25.97 -7.04 5.55
N SER A 66 -26.23 -7.60 6.72
CA SER A 66 -27.24 -7.08 7.65
C SER A 66 -26.71 -5.84 8.39
N ARG A 67 -27.58 -4.86 8.65
CA ARG A 67 -27.22 -3.71 9.51
C ARG A 67 -27.12 -4.15 10.95
N GLN A 68 -25.91 -4.06 11.51
CA GLN A 68 -25.62 -4.47 12.87
C GLN A 68 -24.37 -3.73 13.37
N ALA A 69 -24.52 -2.96 14.45
CA ALA A 69 -23.39 -2.30 15.09
C ALA A 69 -22.29 -3.29 15.47
N GLY A 70 -21.04 -2.92 15.19
CA GLY A 70 -19.85 -3.75 15.41
C GLY A 70 -19.67 -4.92 14.43
N ALA A 71 -20.60 -5.12 13.48
CA ALA A 71 -20.43 -6.19 12.49
C ALA A 71 -19.26 -5.89 11.54
N TYR A 72 -18.52 -6.95 11.20
CA TYR A 72 -17.34 -6.89 10.35
C TYR A 72 -17.57 -7.66 9.06
N PHE A 73 -17.09 -7.10 7.95
CA PHE A 73 -17.04 -7.77 6.66
C PHE A 73 -15.83 -7.28 5.86
N ARG A 74 -15.53 -7.96 4.76
CA ARG A 74 -14.43 -7.61 3.86
C ARG A 74 -14.95 -7.24 2.50
N CYS A 75 -14.47 -6.12 1.98
CA CYS A 75 -14.60 -5.79 0.57
C CYS A 75 -13.29 -6.11 -0.16
N VAL A 76 -13.36 -6.23 -1.47
CA VAL A 76 -12.22 -6.45 -2.36
C VAL A 76 -12.08 -5.23 -3.26
N GLY A 77 -10.91 -4.59 -3.23
CA GLY A 77 -10.53 -3.56 -4.18
C GLY A 77 -9.77 -4.17 -5.35
N GLU A 78 -9.97 -3.64 -6.55
CA GLU A 78 -9.36 -4.10 -7.79
C GLU A 78 -8.55 -2.97 -8.45
N LEU A 79 -7.30 -3.25 -8.80
CA LEU A 79 -6.41 -2.42 -9.58
C LEU A 79 -6.05 -3.16 -10.86
N ASP A 80 -6.06 -2.45 -11.99
CA ASP A 80 -5.66 -2.99 -13.28
C ASP A 80 -4.37 -2.28 -13.72
N PRO A 81 -3.25 -3.01 -13.95
CA PRO A 81 -3.08 -4.46 -13.98
C PRO A 81 -2.64 -5.15 -12.67
N GLU A 82 -2.55 -4.43 -11.55
CA GLU A 82 -1.81 -4.90 -10.38
C GLU A 82 -2.51 -6.00 -9.55
N GLY A 83 -3.83 -6.16 -9.69
CA GLY A 83 -4.60 -7.22 -9.05
C GLY A 83 -5.52 -6.71 -7.94
N THR A 84 -5.72 -7.52 -6.89
CA THR A 84 -6.73 -7.23 -5.86
C THR A 84 -6.14 -7.05 -4.48
N PHE A 85 -6.79 -6.23 -3.66
CA PHE A 85 -6.44 -6.01 -2.25
C PHE A 85 -7.68 -6.09 -1.35
N THR A 86 -7.45 -6.43 -0.08
CA THR A 86 -8.53 -6.56 0.92
C THR A 86 -8.82 -5.22 1.57
N ILE A 87 -10.09 -4.95 1.83
CA ILE A 87 -10.56 -3.78 2.59
C ILE A 87 -11.37 -4.31 3.77
N ASN A 88 -10.94 -3.99 4.97
CA ASN A 88 -11.61 -4.34 6.21
C ASN A 88 -12.69 -3.30 6.50
N VAL A 89 -13.93 -3.72 6.74
CA VAL A 89 -15.04 -2.81 7.04
C VAL A 89 -15.71 -3.23 8.34
N THR A 90 -15.90 -2.25 9.23
CA THR A 90 -16.62 -2.41 10.48
C THR A 90 -17.78 -1.42 10.53
N GLN A 91 -18.98 -1.94 10.75
CA GLN A 91 -20.17 -1.14 10.99
C GLN A 91 -20.06 -0.50 12.37
N GLN A 92 -20.15 0.83 12.45
CA GLN A 92 -20.12 1.57 13.70
C GLN A 92 -21.46 1.56 14.40
N ASP A 93 -22.54 1.48 13.63
CA ASP A 93 -23.92 1.44 14.13
C ASP A 93 -24.84 0.61 13.22
N ASP A 94 -26.12 0.60 13.55
CA ASP A 94 -27.20 -0.02 12.77
C ASP A 94 -27.84 0.95 11.76
N GLN A 95 -27.31 2.17 11.62
CA GLN A 95 -27.77 3.17 10.65
C GLN A 95 -27.00 3.09 9.33
N GLY A 96 -25.91 2.31 9.31
CA GLY A 96 -25.07 2.08 8.14
C GLY A 96 -23.82 2.93 8.09
N ASN A 97 -23.44 3.57 9.20
CA ASN A 97 -22.14 4.20 9.31
C ASN A 97 -21.07 3.11 9.45
N VAL A 98 -19.99 3.24 8.68
CA VAL A 98 -18.89 2.27 8.68
C VAL A 98 -17.56 2.99 8.84
N THR A 99 -16.59 2.31 9.43
CA THR A 99 -15.18 2.62 9.28
C THR A 99 -14.50 1.51 8.50
N TRP A 100 -13.42 1.83 7.83
CA TRP A 100 -12.68 0.86 7.05
C TRP A 100 -11.18 1.15 7.09
N ASP A 101 -10.40 0.11 6.85
CA ASP A 101 -8.96 0.17 6.68
C ASP A 101 -8.52 -0.73 5.53
N VAL A 102 -7.36 -0.39 4.95
CA VAL A 102 -6.68 -1.21 3.96
C VAL A 102 -5.37 -1.68 4.58
N PRO A 103 -5.23 -2.98 4.90
CA PRO A 103 -3.97 -3.53 5.35
C PRO A 103 -2.95 -3.57 4.20
N ASN A 104 -1.66 -3.53 4.57
CA ASN A 104 -0.57 -3.71 3.61
C ASN A 104 -0.70 -5.06 2.89
N SER A 105 -0.53 -5.05 1.58
CA SER A 105 -0.61 -6.23 0.72
C SER A 105 0.41 -6.18 -0.41
N LYS A 106 0.45 -7.22 -1.25
CA LYS A 106 1.33 -7.27 -2.42
C LYS A 106 0.98 -6.21 -3.48
N VAL A 107 -0.23 -5.65 -3.45
CA VAL A 107 -0.80 -4.79 -4.49
C VAL A 107 -0.93 -3.33 -4.02
N LEU A 108 -1.22 -3.12 -2.74
CA LEU A 108 -1.43 -1.78 -2.19
C LEU A 108 -0.81 -1.69 -0.79
N LEU A 109 -0.03 -0.62 -0.56
CA LEU A 109 0.54 -0.26 0.73
C LEU A 109 -0.23 0.92 1.35
N ASN A 110 -0.42 0.85 2.66
CA ASN A 110 -0.86 1.91 3.55
C ASN A 110 0.40 2.53 4.19
N LEU A 111 0.87 3.64 3.63
CA LEU A 111 2.14 4.26 4.02
C LEU A 111 2.17 4.69 5.51
N PRO A 112 1.09 5.24 6.10
CA PRO A 112 1.05 5.47 7.55
C PRO A 112 1.33 4.21 8.38
N THR A 113 0.75 3.06 8.00
CA THR A 113 1.05 1.79 8.69
C THR A 113 2.51 1.35 8.49
N VAL A 114 3.10 1.62 7.33
CA VAL A 114 4.53 1.38 7.07
C VAL A 114 5.39 2.27 7.97
N GLU A 115 5.09 3.57 8.04
CA GLU A 115 5.77 4.55 8.88
C GLU A 115 5.72 4.13 10.35
N ASP A 116 4.52 3.79 10.87
CA ASP A 116 4.33 3.33 12.25
C ASP A 116 5.16 2.08 12.56
N THR A 117 5.22 1.13 11.63
CA THR A 117 6.01 -0.10 11.77
C THR A 117 7.51 0.21 11.88
N ILE A 118 8.02 1.13 11.06
CA ILE A 118 9.43 1.54 11.08
C ILE A 118 9.73 2.34 12.35
N GLN A 119 8.85 3.28 12.74
CA GLN A 119 8.99 4.05 13.97
C GLN A 119 9.06 3.15 15.21
N GLN A 120 8.17 2.15 15.27
CA GLN A 120 8.17 1.18 16.36
C GLN A 120 9.46 0.36 16.36
N GLY A 121 9.91 -0.11 15.20
CA GLY A 121 11.17 -0.86 15.07
C GLY A 121 12.38 -0.06 15.52
N LEU A 122 12.54 1.18 15.05
CA LEU A 122 13.62 2.06 15.48
C LEU A 122 13.55 2.36 16.99
N SER A 123 12.35 2.57 17.54
CA SER A 123 12.16 2.79 18.98
C SER A 123 12.52 1.56 19.81
N GLN A 124 12.26 0.35 19.30
CA GLN A 124 12.63 -0.89 19.98
C GLN A 124 14.13 -1.14 19.93
N THR A 125 14.77 -0.86 18.80
CA THR A 125 16.21 -1.09 18.60
C THR A 125 17.08 -0.05 19.32
N PHE A 126 16.70 1.24 19.26
CA PHE A 126 17.54 2.35 19.71
C PHE A 126 16.99 3.09 20.94
N GLY A 127 15.79 2.74 21.42
CA GLY A 127 15.16 3.41 22.56
C GLY A 127 14.73 4.85 22.27
N GLN A 128 14.72 5.27 21.00
CA GLN A 128 14.40 6.62 20.56
C GLN A 128 13.27 6.59 19.53
N ARG A 129 12.31 7.50 19.67
CA ARG A 129 11.23 7.65 18.69
C ARG A 129 11.72 8.51 17.53
N ALA A 130 11.75 7.93 16.33
CA ALA A 130 11.93 8.66 15.09
C ALA A 130 10.58 9.07 14.52
N LEU A 131 10.55 10.15 13.73
CA LEU A 131 9.43 10.47 12.84
C LEU A 131 9.82 10.04 11.43
N ILE A 132 9.01 9.19 10.81
CA ILE A 132 9.26 8.62 9.49
C ILE A 132 8.29 9.23 8.48
N ASP A 133 8.81 9.70 7.36
CA ASP A 133 8.06 10.24 6.22
C ASP A 133 8.32 9.38 4.99
N CYS A 134 7.34 8.56 4.61
CA CYS A 134 7.36 7.73 3.41
C CYS A 134 6.70 8.43 2.20
N GLY A 135 6.35 9.71 2.34
CA GLY A 135 5.71 10.54 1.34
C GLY A 135 4.35 11.07 1.80
N THR A 136 3.70 11.84 0.91
CA THR A 136 2.44 12.53 1.22
C THR A 136 1.18 11.76 0.84
N ALA A 137 1.31 10.60 0.20
CA ALA A 137 0.18 9.75 -0.15
C ALA A 137 -0.14 8.80 1.01
N THR A 138 -1.41 8.54 1.29
CA THR A 138 -1.77 7.49 2.26
C THR A 138 -1.60 6.12 1.63
N TYR A 139 -2.00 5.99 0.36
CA TYR A 139 -1.91 4.74 -0.38
C TYR A 139 -0.93 4.81 -1.53
N ARG A 140 -0.20 3.73 -1.71
CA ARG A 140 0.77 3.54 -2.79
C ARG A 140 0.60 2.16 -3.41
N VAL A 141 0.46 2.12 -4.74
CA VAL A 141 0.50 0.86 -5.51
C VAL A 141 1.82 0.16 -5.27
N ASN A 142 1.74 -1.15 -5.05
CA ASN A 142 2.85 -2.00 -4.68
C ASN A 142 3.09 -3.07 -5.74
N GLN A 143 4.36 -3.39 -5.98
CA GLN A 143 4.75 -4.54 -6.78
C GLN A 143 5.81 -5.36 -6.03
N PRO A 144 5.78 -6.70 -6.11
CA PRO A 144 6.84 -7.53 -5.55
C PRO A 144 8.21 -7.14 -6.11
N GLY A 145 9.20 -6.97 -5.22
CA GLY A 145 10.52 -6.45 -5.56
C GLY A 145 10.67 -4.93 -5.41
N ASP A 146 9.59 -4.21 -5.10
CA ASP A 146 9.61 -2.74 -5.02
C ASP A 146 10.57 -2.18 -3.98
N ARG A 147 11.24 -1.13 -4.46
CA ARG A 147 12.28 -0.28 -3.86
C ARG A 147 11.76 1.08 -3.40
N PHE A 148 11.74 1.44 -2.12
CA PHE A 148 11.55 2.86 -1.79
C PHE A 148 12.15 3.32 -0.47
N GLN A 149 12.40 4.62 -0.37
CA GLN A 149 13.05 5.22 0.78
C GLN A 149 12.04 6.08 1.55
N CYS A 150 12.03 5.93 2.86
CA CYS A 150 11.37 6.83 3.78
C CYS A 150 12.44 7.69 4.48
N GLN A 151 12.14 8.96 4.72
CA GLN A 151 13.04 9.88 5.39
C GLN A 151 12.81 9.83 6.90
N VAL A 152 13.89 9.93 7.67
CA VAL A 152 13.82 10.18 9.10
C VAL A 152 13.81 11.69 9.29
N VAL A 153 12.66 12.26 9.64
CA VAL A 153 12.52 13.71 9.76
C VAL A 153 13.41 14.22 10.88
N GLY A 154 14.36 15.09 10.54
CA GLY A 154 15.35 15.63 11.46
C GLY A 154 16.53 14.69 11.78
N GLY A 155 16.57 13.50 11.19
CA GLY A 155 17.58 12.48 11.45
C GLY A 155 17.43 11.79 12.81
N LEU A 156 18.00 10.59 12.94
CA LEU A 156 18.13 9.87 14.20
C LEU A 156 19.61 9.69 14.55
N GLU A 157 20.06 10.37 15.60
CA GLU A 157 21.44 10.36 16.07
C GLU A 157 21.73 9.12 16.92
N ILE A 158 22.66 8.28 16.46
CA ILE A 158 23.10 7.06 17.12
C ILE A 158 24.62 7.11 17.29
N GLY A 159 25.06 7.58 18.45
CA GLY A 159 26.49 7.75 18.74
C GLY A 159 27.11 8.81 17.83
N SER A 160 27.96 8.40 16.88
CA SER A 160 28.61 9.28 15.89
C SER A 160 27.97 9.24 14.50
N ASN A 161 26.91 8.45 14.33
CA ASN A 161 26.25 8.22 13.05
C ASN A 161 24.83 8.78 13.10
N THR A 162 24.36 9.25 11.95
CA THR A 162 22.96 9.70 11.79
C THR A 162 22.26 8.78 10.80
N ILE A 163 21.07 8.31 11.18
CA ILE A 163 20.15 7.67 10.23
C ILE A 163 19.25 8.77 9.68
N ASP A 164 19.48 9.13 8.43
CA ASP A 164 18.65 10.13 7.73
C ASP A 164 17.49 9.48 6.97
N SER A 165 17.57 8.16 6.76
CA SER A 165 16.57 7.45 5.97
C SER A 165 16.55 5.95 6.18
N VAL A 166 15.45 5.34 5.75
CA VAL A 166 15.21 3.90 5.79
C VAL A 166 14.84 3.42 4.39
N LEU A 167 15.48 2.36 3.92
CA LEU A 167 15.17 1.71 2.66
C LEU A 167 14.17 0.58 2.90
N VAL A 168 12.93 0.78 2.48
CA VAL A 168 11.87 -0.21 2.44
C VAL A 168 12.04 -1.08 1.20
N ARG A 169 11.89 -2.39 1.38
CA ARG A 169 11.95 -3.41 0.34
C ARG A 169 10.73 -4.31 0.46
N ILE A 170 10.12 -4.59 -0.67
CA ILE A 170 9.02 -5.54 -0.79
C ILE A 170 9.60 -6.81 -1.39
N ASP A 171 9.55 -7.91 -0.67
CA ASP A 171 10.06 -9.18 -1.17
C ASP A 171 9.12 -9.76 -2.27
N PRO A 172 9.54 -10.81 -3.01
CA PRO A 172 8.69 -11.45 -4.02
C PRO A 172 7.37 -12.00 -3.46
N ASP A 173 7.34 -12.33 -2.18
CA ASP A 173 6.16 -12.79 -1.48
C ASP A 173 5.25 -11.63 -1.02
N GLY A 174 5.66 -10.38 -1.24
CA GLY A 174 4.94 -9.16 -0.87
C GLY A 174 5.08 -8.77 0.59
N ASN A 175 5.98 -9.40 1.35
CA ASN A 175 6.29 -8.98 2.70
C ASN A 175 7.19 -7.74 2.68
N LEU A 176 6.95 -6.88 3.65
CA LEU A 176 7.71 -5.66 3.85
C LEU A 176 8.91 -5.92 4.76
N SER A 177 10.09 -5.52 4.31
CA SER A 177 11.30 -5.43 5.11
C SER A 177 11.91 -4.04 4.96
N TRP A 178 12.72 -3.62 5.92
CA TRP A 178 13.36 -2.32 5.88
C TRP A 178 14.76 -2.36 6.47
N GLN A 179 15.60 -1.40 6.07
CA GLN A 179 17.00 -1.29 6.50
C GLN A 179 17.37 0.17 6.69
N GLU A 180 18.08 0.49 7.78
CA GLU A 180 18.60 1.82 8.04
C GLU A 180 19.70 2.19 7.05
N LEU A 181 19.62 3.39 6.49
CA LEU A 181 20.70 3.97 5.71
C LEU A 181 21.41 5.00 6.58
N GLN A 182 22.62 4.66 7.01
CA GLN A 182 23.46 5.55 7.80
C GLN A 182 24.27 6.46 6.88
N SER A 183 24.26 7.75 7.20
CA SER A 183 25.27 8.67 6.72
C SER A 183 26.40 8.66 7.75
N THR A 184 27.63 8.35 7.34
CA THR A 184 28.77 8.64 8.19
C THR A 184 29.03 10.13 8.12
N THR A 185 28.90 10.82 9.24
CA THR A 185 29.46 12.15 9.41
C THR A 185 30.94 12.03 9.16
N ALA A 186 31.41 12.47 7.98
CA ALA A 186 32.81 12.42 7.62
C ALA A 186 33.61 13.29 8.60
N ALA A 187 34.09 12.67 9.68
CA ALA A 187 35.15 13.24 10.48
C ALA A 187 36.32 13.49 9.53
N ALA A 188 36.70 14.76 9.41
CA ALA A 188 37.76 15.23 8.53
C ALA A 188 38.96 14.28 8.56
N VAL A 189 39.23 13.62 7.44
CA VAL A 189 40.39 12.74 7.29
C VAL A 189 41.64 13.64 7.32
N PRO A 190 42.57 13.49 8.30
CA PRO A 190 43.85 14.14 8.16
C PRO A 190 44.55 13.53 6.94
N VAL A 191 44.96 14.40 6.01
CA VAL A 191 45.74 14.06 4.82
C VAL A 191 47.06 13.44 5.27
N ALA A 192 47.11 12.11 5.39
CA ALA A 192 48.35 11.38 5.53
C ALA A 192 48.86 11.03 4.14
N LEU A 193 49.93 11.71 3.72
CA LEU A 193 50.67 11.46 2.48
C LEU A 193 50.99 9.97 2.31
N SER A 194 50.35 9.31 1.34
CA SER A 194 50.81 8.01 0.85
C SER A 194 52.05 8.22 -0.03
N ARG A 195 53.24 7.95 0.54
CA ARG A 195 54.44 7.71 -0.26
C ARG A 195 54.28 6.42 -1.04
N ALA A 196 54.56 6.50 -2.33
CA ALA A 196 54.65 5.40 -3.25
C ALA A 196 55.60 4.30 -2.72
N SER A 197 55.15 3.04 -2.80
CA SER A 197 56.03 1.89 -2.80
C SER A 197 55.83 1.14 -4.11
N THR A 198 56.65 1.51 -5.08
CA THR A 198 57.00 0.68 -6.22
C THR A 198 57.63 -0.62 -5.72
N SER A 199 57.04 -1.77 -6.05
CA SER A 199 57.76 -3.04 -6.01
C SER A 199 57.41 -3.87 -7.24
N SER A 200 58.47 -4.43 -7.80
CA SER A 200 58.64 -4.85 -9.19
C SER A 200 58.35 -6.35 -9.42
N ALA A 201 57.80 -6.66 -10.59
CA ALA A 201 58.21 -7.71 -11.55
C ALA A 201 58.35 -9.22 -11.16
N THR A 202 57.46 -10.05 -11.78
CA THR A 202 57.74 -11.22 -12.68
C THR A 202 58.19 -12.58 -12.07
N PRO A 203 57.98 -13.81 -12.67
CA PRO A 203 57.29 -14.28 -13.91
C PRO A 203 56.27 -15.47 -13.79
N ALA A 204 55.43 -15.57 -14.83
CA ALA A 204 54.90 -16.71 -15.60
C ALA A 204 54.88 -18.18 -15.07
N GLN A 205 53.73 -18.87 -15.23
CA GLN A 205 53.60 -20.20 -15.87
C GLN A 205 52.11 -20.61 -16.11
N PRO A 206 51.78 -21.66 -16.88
CA PRO A 206 51.38 -21.60 -18.28
C PRO A 206 49.88 -21.91 -18.56
N ALA A 207 49.50 -21.62 -19.80
CA ALA A 207 48.19 -21.86 -20.41
C ALA A 207 47.75 -23.33 -20.40
N SER A 208 46.46 -23.55 -20.15
CA SER A 208 45.73 -24.75 -20.57
C SER A 208 44.47 -24.30 -21.29
N ALA A 209 44.33 -24.80 -22.50
CA ALA A 209 43.25 -24.53 -23.42
C ALA A 209 41.92 -25.13 -22.94
N SER A 210 40.82 -24.42 -23.19
CA SER A 210 39.51 -25.06 -23.39
C SER A 210 38.73 -24.24 -24.42
N LEU A 211 38.48 -24.90 -25.55
CA LEU A 211 37.53 -24.52 -26.57
C LEU A 211 36.12 -24.70 -26.02
N ALA A 212 35.30 -23.66 -26.08
CA ALA A 212 33.85 -23.80 -26.16
C ALA A 212 33.28 -22.63 -26.97
N ASP A 213 32.81 -23.01 -28.15
CA ASP A 213 31.98 -22.29 -29.08
C ASP A 213 30.77 -21.63 -28.39
N GLY A 214 30.45 -20.39 -28.79
CA GLY A 214 29.32 -19.65 -28.26
C GLY A 214 29.22 -18.30 -28.95
N ALA A 215 28.62 -18.29 -30.13
CA ALA A 215 28.32 -17.12 -30.93
C ALA A 215 27.67 -16.00 -30.08
N GLU A 216 28.40 -14.90 -29.92
CA GLU A 216 27.96 -13.67 -29.28
C GLU A 216 26.99 -12.95 -30.25
N PRO A 217 25.75 -12.63 -29.84
CA PRO A 217 24.88 -11.79 -30.65
C PRO A 217 25.48 -10.39 -30.71
N GLN A 218 25.85 -9.94 -31.91
CA GLN A 218 26.23 -8.55 -32.17
C GLN A 218 25.08 -7.65 -31.74
N ALA A 219 25.24 -6.99 -30.58
CA ALA A 219 24.32 -5.97 -30.11
C ALA A 219 24.31 -4.81 -31.11
N ALA A 220 23.14 -4.51 -31.67
CA ALA A 220 22.93 -3.38 -32.55
C ALA A 220 23.38 -2.07 -31.88
N PRO A 221 23.89 -1.08 -32.63
CA PRO A 221 24.31 0.20 -32.07
C PRO A 221 23.14 0.90 -31.36
N VAL A 222 23.27 1.09 -30.05
CA VAL A 222 22.28 1.81 -29.24
C VAL A 222 22.30 3.28 -29.65
N GLN A 223 21.21 3.75 -30.24
CA GLN A 223 21.03 5.17 -30.50
C GLN A 223 20.88 5.92 -29.17
N THR A 224 21.69 6.95 -28.98
CA THR A 224 21.64 7.84 -27.82
C THR A 224 21.28 9.24 -28.26
N THR A 225 20.52 9.94 -27.42
CA THR A 225 20.20 11.36 -27.60
C THR A 225 20.95 12.20 -26.59
N THR A 226 21.40 13.36 -27.04
CA THR A 226 22.14 14.33 -26.22
C THR A 226 21.19 15.44 -25.80
N VAL A 227 20.96 15.58 -24.50
CA VAL A 227 20.08 16.64 -23.96
C VAL A 227 20.90 17.61 -23.11
N THR A 228 20.71 18.90 -23.34
CA THR A 228 21.33 19.97 -22.54
C THR A 228 20.32 20.50 -21.55
N GLY A 229 20.57 20.28 -20.26
CA GLY A 229 19.72 20.80 -19.18
C GLY A 229 19.84 22.33 -19.00
N PRO A 230 18.93 22.95 -18.23
CA PRO A 230 18.89 24.40 -18.01
C PRO A 230 20.14 24.96 -17.29
N THR A 231 20.96 24.09 -16.70
CA THR A 231 22.26 24.43 -16.11
C THR A 231 23.43 24.27 -17.08
N GLY A 232 23.17 24.01 -18.37
CA GLY A 232 24.18 23.79 -19.41
C GLY A 232 24.83 22.41 -19.36
N ARG A 233 24.38 21.51 -18.48
CA ARG A 233 24.93 20.17 -18.34
C ARG A 233 24.39 19.26 -19.44
N VAL A 234 25.30 18.67 -20.20
CA VAL A 234 25.00 17.74 -21.30
C VAL A 234 24.95 16.32 -20.76
N VAL A 235 23.87 15.59 -21.04
CA VAL A 235 23.70 14.18 -20.64
C VAL A 235 23.29 13.35 -21.86
N ASN A 236 23.97 12.22 -22.07
CA ASN A 236 23.60 11.22 -23.07
C ASN A 236 22.63 10.22 -22.44
N ARG A 237 21.44 10.07 -23.03
CA ARG A 237 20.42 9.11 -22.58
C ARG A 237 20.05 8.17 -23.73
N PRO A 238 19.61 6.93 -23.46
CA PRO A 238 19.01 6.08 -24.50
C PRO A 238 17.87 6.79 -25.23
N TYR A 239 17.81 6.64 -26.56
CA TYR A 239 16.77 7.24 -27.40
C TYR A 239 15.36 6.80 -26.97
N ILE A 240 14.48 7.77 -26.70
CA ILE A 240 13.06 7.55 -26.45
C ILE A 240 12.29 8.11 -27.65
N PRO A 241 11.47 7.30 -28.36
CA PRO A 241 10.64 7.79 -29.46
C PRO A 241 9.73 8.93 -29.00
N GLY A 242 9.91 10.13 -29.58
CA GLY A 242 9.18 11.35 -29.20
C GLY A 242 10.05 12.49 -28.66
N ASP A 243 11.35 12.28 -28.44
CA ASP A 243 12.31 13.31 -27.97
C ASP A 243 12.68 14.37 -29.06
N SER A 244 11.86 14.56 -30.09
CA SER A 244 12.10 15.56 -31.15
C SER A 244 11.09 16.72 -31.07
N ASP A 245 11.56 17.86 -30.61
CA ASP A 245 11.25 19.18 -31.22
C ASP A 245 12.55 19.71 -31.85
#